data_AF-A0A970Z650-F1
#
_entry.id   AF-A0A970Z650-F1
#
_cell.length_a   1.000
_cell.length_b   1.000
_cell.length_c   1.000
_cell.angle_alpha   90.00
_cell.angle_beta   90.00
_cell.angle_gamma   90.00
#
_symmetry.space_group_name_H-M   'P 1'
#
loop_
_entity.id
_entity.type
_entity.pdbx_description
1 polymer ?
#
loop_
_entity_poly.entity_id
_entity_poly.type
_entity_poly.pdbx_seq_one_letter_code
_entity_poly.pdbx_strand_id
1 'polypeptide(L)'
;MLIADLTHFQDLPFDAPGPARNLAAHLERVVRAATAGDAGDPWTAALPCGRRPGRRPCPGRIVVQRREPPAAIGWRCDACGDEGAISGWEDTPYDLRRRHLAVAGPVHEVVIGDQVAAALRELMLLDPDNERLVFSLRAHPDGAALAVTVRELEDLTCCVAAEANHDDNRRRQHRLDAAFTVLNDALTAMDR
;
A
#
# COMPACT_ATOMS: atom_id res chain seq x y z
N MET A 1 -1.26 21.97 -4.35
CA MET A 1 -2.45 21.10 -4.30
C MET A 1 -2.82 20.60 -5.69
N LEU A 2 -2.75 19.28 -5.90
CA LEU A 2 -3.25 18.57 -7.07
C LEU A 2 -4.73 18.22 -6.87
N ILE A 3 -5.58 18.42 -7.89
CA ILE A 3 -6.96 17.93 -7.89
C ILE A 3 -7.08 16.95 -9.04
N ALA A 4 -7.49 15.71 -8.74
CA ALA A 4 -7.57 14.64 -9.72
C ALA A 4 -8.90 13.89 -9.61
N ASP A 5 -9.44 13.48 -10.75
CA ASP A 5 -10.48 12.46 -10.82
C ASP A 5 -9.84 11.15 -11.26
N LEU A 6 -9.97 10.09 -10.46
CA LEU A 6 -9.32 8.81 -10.72
C LEU A 6 -9.83 8.14 -11.99
N THR A 7 -11.08 8.42 -12.40
CA THR A 7 -11.66 7.86 -13.64
C THR A 7 -10.89 8.26 -14.89
N HIS A 8 -10.21 9.40 -14.88
CA HIS A 8 -9.34 9.83 -15.99
C HIS A 8 -8.04 9.03 -16.12
N PHE A 9 -7.72 8.18 -15.14
CA PHE A 9 -6.46 7.43 -15.10
C PHE A 9 -6.64 5.91 -15.24
N GLN A 10 -7.86 5.39 -15.21
CA GLN A 10 -8.14 3.95 -15.25
C GLN A 10 -7.76 3.31 -16.60
N ASP A 11 -7.98 4.03 -17.70
CA ASP A 11 -7.75 3.54 -19.06
C ASP A 11 -6.66 4.33 -19.79
N LEU A 12 -5.52 4.55 -19.12
CA LEU A 12 -4.39 5.22 -19.78
C LEU A 12 -3.91 4.39 -20.97
N PRO A 13 -3.72 5.01 -22.15
CA PRO A 13 -3.24 4.28 -23.31
C PRO A 13 -1.79 3.82 -23.10
N PHE A 14 -1.41 2.71 -23.73
CA PHE A 14 -0.08 2.11 -23.54
C PHE A 14 1.06 3.08 -23.88
N ASP A 15 0.86 3.95 -24.87
CA ASP A 15 1.81 4.97 -25.31
C ASP A 15 1.78 6.27 -24.48
N ALA A 16 1.00 6.32 -23.39
CA ALA A 16 0.96 7.46 -22.49
C ALA A 16 2.38 7.87 -22.04
N PRO A 17 2.68 9.16 -21.87
CA PRO A 17 3.98 9.58 -21.40
C PRO A 17 4.32 8.96 -20.03
N GLY A 18 5.59 8.60 -19.82
CA GLY A 18 6.07 8.08 -18.53
C GLY A 18 5.64 8.91 -17.31
N PRO A 19 5.67 10.27 -17.35
CA PRO A 19 5.14 11.09 -16.28
C PRO A 19 3.66 10.86 -15.96
N ALA A 20 2.81 10.64 -16.97
CA ALA A 20 1.39 10.37 -16.78
C ALA A 20 1.17 9.00 -16.12
N ARG A 21 1.88 7.95 -16.57
CA ARG A 21 1.84 6.63 -15.92
C ARG A 21 2.32 6.67 -14.47
N ASN A 22 3.38 7.43 -14.19
CA ASN A 22 3.90 7.61 -12.84
C ASN A 22 2.89 8.34 -11.93
N LEU A 23 2.17 9.32 -12.47
CA LEU A 23 1.11 10.02 -11.75
C LEU A 23 -0.07 9.09 -11.45
N ALA A 24 -0.55 8.34 -12.44
CA ALA A 24 -1.61 7.34 -12.24
C ALA A 24 -1.23 6.34 -11.15
N ALA A 25 -0.07 5.71 -11.27
CA ALA A 25 0.43 4.76 -10.27
C ALA A 25 0.64 5.39 -8.88
N HIS A 26 0.84 6.71 -8.79
CA HIS A 26 0.86 7.40 -7.50
C HIS A 26 -0.55 7.55 -6.93
N LEU A 27 -1.49 8.09 -7.72
CA LEU A 27 -2.87 8.31 -7.32
C LEU A 27 -3.55 6.99 -6.90
N GLU A 28 -3.35 5.92 -7.68
CA GLU A 28 -3.85 4.60 -7.37
C GLU A 28 -3.34 4.07 -6.02
N ARG A 29 -2.04 4.24 -5.72
CA ARG A 29 -1.48 3.83 -4.42
C ARG A 29 -2.08 4.64 -3.28
N VAL A 30 -2.27 5.95 -3.47
CA VAL A 30 -2.92 6.82 -2.47
C VAL A 30 -4.35 6.36 -2.20
N VAL A 31 -5.12 6.06 -3.25
CA VAL A 31 -6.51 5.57 -3.12
C VAL A 31 -6.54 4.23 -2.38
N ARG A 32 -5.72 3.27 -2.78
CA ARG A 32 -5.61 1.97 -2.10
C ARG A 32 -5.30 2.11 -0.62
N ALA A 33 -4.30 2.94 -0.26
CA ALA A 33 -4.00 3.18 1.16
C ALA A 33 -5.17 3.84 1.88
N ALA A 34 -5.71 4.94 1.35
CA ALA A 34 -6.79 5.68 2.00
C ALA A 34 -8.07 4.85 2.21
N THR A 35 -8.36 3.92 1.30
CA THR A 35 -9.55 3.04 1.36
C THR A 35 -9.30 1.77 2.17
N ALA A 36 -8.06 1.31 2.28
CA ALA A 36 -7.70 0.21 3.17
C ALA A 36 -7.82 0.62 4.66
N GLY A 37 -7.57 1.88 4.99
CA GLY A 37 -7.77 2.43 6.32
C GLY A 37 -9.23 2.79 6.64
N ASP A 38 -9.50 3.00 7.93
CA ASP A 38 -10.80 3.48 8.40
C ASP A 38 -11.04 4.94 7.98
N ALA A 39 -12.32 5.29 7.83
CA ALA A 39 -12.71 6.68 7.58
C ALA A 39 -12.51 7.53 8.84
N GLY A 40 -12.28 8.82 8.63
CA GLY A 40 -12.23 9.82 9.69
C GLY A 40 -10.90 10.55 9.73
N ASP A 41 -10.13 10.29 10.77
CA ASP A 41 -8.89 11.03 11.04
C ASP A 41 -7.78 10.69 10.05
N PRO A 42 -6.96 11.69 9.68
CA PRO A 42 -5.82 11.45 8.81
C PRO A 42 -4.81 10.51 9.47
N TRP A 43 -4.21 9.63 8.69
CA TRP A 43 -3.15 8.73 9.17
C TRP A 43 -2.00 8.63 8.17
N THR A 44 -0.80 8.35 8.69
CA THR A 44 0.42 8.28 7.89
C THR A 44 0.60 6.87 7.33
N ALA A 45 0.40 6.71 6.02
CA ALA A 45 0.64 5.45 5.33
C ALA A 45 2.14 5.22 5.15
N ALA A 46 2.58 3.96 5.15
CA ALA A 46 3.95 3.60 4.80
C ALA A 46 4.26 3.75 3.29
N LEU A 47 3.56 4.66 2.60
CA LEU A 47 3.77 4.99 1.20
C LEU A 47 4.82 6.10 1.07
N PRO A 48 5.87 5.92 0.27
CA PRO A 48 6.86 6.96 0.02
C PRO A 48 6.26 8.08 -0.83
N CYS A 49 6.73 9.31 -0.61
CA CYS A 49 6.39 10.43 -1.48
C CYS A 49 6.97 10.25 -2.89
N GLY A 50 6.15 10.51 -3.92
CA GLY A 50 6.57 10.41 -5.33
C GLY A 50 7.47 11.57 -5.80
N ARG A 51 7.56 12.66 -5.04
CA ARG A 51 8.36 13.84 -5.42
C ARG A 51 9.85 13.57 -5.31
N ARG A 52 10.61 14.25 -6.17
CA ARG A 52 12.08 14.25 -6.15
C ARG A 52 12.68 15.67 -6.10
N PRO A 53 12.49 16.43 -5.01
CA PRO A 53 13.07 17.76 -4.87
C PRO A 53 14.60 17.71 -5.03
N GLY A 54 15.17 18.58 -5.85
CA GLY A 54 16.62 18.57 -6.10
C GLY A 54 17.14 17.25 -6.71
N ARG A 55 16.29 16.51 -7.44
CA ARG A 55 16.59 15.19 -8.04
C ARG A 55 16.87 14.07 -7.03
N ARG A 56 16.51 14.26 -5.76
CA ARG A 56 16.61 13.22 -4.71
C ARG A 56 15.22 12.78 -4.26
N PRO A 57 14.99 11.49 -3.97
CA PRO A 57 13.72 11.05 -3.39
C PRO A 57 13.36 11.87 -2.15
N CYS A 58 12.12 12.32 -2.07
CA CYS A 58 11.60 12.92 -0.85
C CYS A 58 11.61 11.85 0.26
N PRO A 59 12.13 12.14 1.47
CA PRO A 59 12.14 11.19 2.58
C PRO A 59 10.76 11.03 3.24
N GLY A 60 9.79 11.88 2.89
CA GLY A 60 8.48 11.91 3.52
C GLY A 60 7.54 10.78 3.12
N ARG A 61 6.52 10.61 3.94
CA ARG A 61 5.41 9.67 3.77
C ARG A 61 4.14 10.38 3.40
N ILE A 62 3.22 9.62 2.80
CA ILE A 62 1.89 10.12 2.46
C ILE A 62 0.96 9.96 3.67
N VAL A 63 0.46 11.09 4.16
CA VAL A 63 -0.67 11.16 5.06
C VAL A 63 -1.93 11.15 4.22
N VAL A 64 -2.82 10.19 4.46
CA VAL A 64 -4.08 10.04 3.76
C VAL A 64 -5.26 10.35 4.68
N GLN A 65 -6.32 10.92 4.12
CA GLN A 65 -7.58 11.13 4.82
C GLN A 65 -8.73 10.76 3.89
N ARG A 66 -9.45 9.71 4.26
CA ARG A 66 -10.74 9.36 3.66
C ARG A 66 -11.86 9.81 4.60
N ARG A 67 -12.79 10.61 4.09
CA ARG A 67 -14.06 10.90 4.76
C ARG A 67 -15.13 9.96 4.22
N GLU A 68 -16.30 9.90 4.86
CA GLU A 68 -17.39 9.12 4.30
C GLU A 68 -17.77 9.62 2.90
N PRO A 69 -17.99 8.71 1.92
CA PRO A 69 -18.42 9.09 0.58
C PRO A 69 -19.66 9.98 0.61
N PRO A 70 -19.81 10.90 -0.36
CA PRO A 70 -19.09 11.01 -1.63
C PRO A 70 -17.84 11.93 -1.58
N ALA A 71 -17.19 12.04 -0.43
CA ALA A 71 -16.05 12.93 -0.25
C ALA A 71 -14.79 12.46 -1.01
N ALA A 72 -14.08 13.42 -1.60
CA ALA A 72 -12.75 13.19 -2.16
C ALA A 72 -11.76 12.73 -1.07
N ILE A 73 -10.84 11.85 -1.45
CA ILE A 73 -9.70 11.45 -0.61
C ILE A 73 -8.69 12.60 -0.59
N GLY A 74 -8.39 13.12 0.60
CA GLY A 74 -7.30 14.07 0.79
C GLY A 74 -5.98 13.34 1.04
N TRP A 75 -4.88 13.88 0.51
CA TRP A 75 -3.54 13.37 0.81
C TRP A 75 -2.52 14.50 0.87
N ARG A 76 -1.48 14.30 1.68
CA ARG A 76 -0.31 15.21 1.74
C ARG A 76 0.96 14.46 2.12
N CYS A 77 2.10 14.95 1.68
CA CYS A 77 3.39 14.52 2.17
C CYS A 77 3.74 15.27 3.46
N ASP A 78 4.16 14.54 4.48
CA ASP A 78 4.59 15.09 5.77
C ASP A 78 5.93 15.87 5.73
N ALA A 79 6.74 15.70 4.68
CA ALA A 79 8.05 16.33 4.58
C ALA A 79 8.12 17.49 3.58
N CYS A 80 7.60 17.31 2.36
CA CYS A 80 7.76 18.30 1.28
C CYS A 80 6.52 19.16 1.02
N GLY A 81 5.40 18.88 1.70
CA GLY A 81 4.13 19.60 1.54
C GLY A 81 3.41 19.37 0.21
N ASP A 82 3.85 18.39 -0.60
CA ASP A 82 3.08 17.98 -1.78
C ASP A 82 1.75 17.39 -1.34
N GLU A 83 0.66 17.77 -1.99
CA GLU A 83 -0.68 17.47 -1.49
C GLU A 83 -1.70 17.48 -2.62
N GLY A 84 -2.84 16.84 -2.38
CA GLY A 84 -3.95 16.85 -3.30
C GLY A 84 -5.24 16.23 -2.78
N ALA A 85 -6.24 16.22 -3.66
CA ALA A 85 -7.51 15.55 -3.46
C ALA A 85 -7.87 14.68 -4.67
N ILE A 86 -8.46 13.53 -4.42
CA ILE A 86 -8.82 12.53 -5.44
C ILE A 86 -10.33 12.24 -5.36
N SER A 87 -11.07 12.50 -6.44
CA SER A 87 -12.48 12.11 -6.64
C SER A 87 -12.59 10.89 -7.56
N GLY A 88 -13.80 10.34 -7.71
CA GLY A 88 -14.09 9.27 -8.68
C GLY A 88 -13.36 7.96 -8.36
N TRP A 89 -13.07 7.73 -7.09
CA TRP A 89 -12.29 6.60 -6.60
C TRP A 89 -13.19 5.43 -6.17
N GLU A 90 -14.46 5.72 -5.88
CA GLU A 90 -15.45 4.76 -5.43
C GLU A 90 -15.69 3.68 -6.48
N ASP A 91 -15.77 2.42 -6.03
CA ASP A 91 -16.06 1.26 -6.88
C ASP A 91 -15.07 1.01 -8.03
N THR A 92 -13.93 1.69 -8.00
CA THR A 92 -12.80 1.39 -8.87
C THR A 92 -12.05 0.15 -8.37
N PRO A 93 -11.23 -0.51 -9.20
CA PRO A 93 -10.37 -1.62 -8.75
C PRO A 93 -9.40 -1.25 -7.62
N TYR A 94 -9.25 0.05 -7.31
CA TYR A 94 -8.35 0.59 -6.31
C TYR A 94 -9.06 0.88 -4.97
N ASP A 95 -10.38 0.75 -4.93
CA ASP A 95 -11.20 0.93 -3.74
C ASP A 95 -11.16 -0.32 -2.84
N LEU A 96 -10.28 -0.28 -1.84
CA LEU A 96 -10.04 -1.37 -0.89
C LEU A 96 -10.90 -1.27 0.38
N ARG A 97 -12.03 -0.56 0.34
CA ARG A 97 -12.97 -0.58 1.47
C ARG A 97 -13.42 -2.01 1.78
N ARG A 98 -13.50 -2.37 3.06
CA ARG A 98 -14.02 -3.69 3.47
C ARG A 98 -15.47 -3.82 2.99
N ARG A 99 -15.72 -4.80 2.12
CA ARG A 99 -17.07 -5.19 1.67
C ARG A 99 -17.62 -6.40 2.43
N HIS A 100 -16.75 -7.15 3.09
CA HIS A 100 -17.08 -8.34 3.88
C HIS A 100 -16.57 -8.22 5.32
N LEU A 101 -17.24 -8.91 6.24
CA LEU A 101 -16.79 -9.03 7.62
C LEU A 101 -15.55 -9.92 7.68
N ALA A 102 -14.47 -9.42 8.27
CA ALA A 102 -13.29 -10.22 8.54
C ALA A 102 -13.53 -11.15 9.73
N VAL A 103 -12.85 -12.30 9.71
CA VAL A 103 -12.83 -13.22 10.84
C VAL A 103 -12.20 -12.50 12.04
N ALA A 104 -12.93 -12.43 13.15
CA ALA A 104 -12.43 -11.84 14.38
C ALA A 104 -11.27 -12.67 14.95
N GLY A 105 -10.18 -12.01 15.30
CA GLY A 105 -9.02 -12.64 15.94
C GLY A 105 -8.13 -11.60 16.63
N PRO A 106 -7.19 -12.03 17.48
CA PRO A 106 -6.21 -11.13 18.07
C PRO A 106 -5.37 -10.47 16.97
N VAL A 107 -5.34 -9.13 16.99
CA VAL A 107 -4.55 -8.33 16.07
C VAL A 107 -3.18 -8.08 16.71
N HIS A 108 -2.13 -8.36 15.95
CA HIS A 108 -0.74 -8.17 16.32
C HIS A 108 -0.14 -7.05 15.46
N GLU A 109 0.78 -6.28 16.05
CA GLU A 109 1.58 -5.32 15.31
C GLU A 109 2.90 -5.96 14.90
N VAL A 110 3.14 -6.07 13.60
CA VAL A 110 4.38 -6.58 13.01
C VAL A 110 5.11 -5.42 12.34
N VAL A 111 6.32 -5.11 12.80
CA VAL A 111 7.17 -4.08 12.19
C VAL A 111 8.06 -4.69 11.12
N ILE A 112 7.96 -4.17 9.90
CA ILE A 112 8.75 -4.59 8.74
C ILE A 112 9.55 -3.42 8.18
N GLY A 113 10.71 -3.72 7.59
CA GLY A 113 11.53 -2.70 6.93
C GLY A 113 10.87 -2.16 5.66
N ASP A 114 11.24 -0.94 5.25
CA ASP A 114 10.71 -0.28 4.06
C ASP A 114 10.87 -1.08 2.77
N GLN A 115 11.97 -1.83 2.66
CA GLN A 115 12.23 -2.67 1.49
C GLN A 115 11.22 -3.82 1.40
N VAL A 116 10.85 -4.41 2.54
CA VAL A 116 9.81 -5.46 2.61
C VAL A 116 8.46 -4.84 2.27
N ALA A 117 8.10 -3.70 2.88
CA ALA A 117 6.87 -2.98 2.56
C ALA A 117 6.76 -2.58 1.07
N ALA A 118 7.88 -2.23 0.43
CA ALA A 118 7.93 -1.98 -1.00
C ALA A 118 7.74 -3.26 -1.82
N ALA A 119 8.40 -4.36 -1.44
CA ALA A 119 8.27 -5.65 -2.11
C ALA A 119 6.83 -6.19 -2.05
N LEU A 120 6.14 -6.05 -0.91
CA LEU A 120 4.74 -6.48 -0.75
C LEU A 120 3.80 -5.72 -1.70
N ARG A 121 4.04 -4.43 -1.95
CA ARG A 121 3.25 -3.61 -2.89
C ARG A 121 3.54 -3.89 -4.36
N GLU A 122 4.59 -4.65 -4.64
CA GLU A 122 4.98 -5.06 -5.99
C GLU A 122 4.48 -6.48 -6.32
N LEU A 123 3.79 -7.16 -5.41
CA LEU A 123 3.18 -8.47 -5.66
C LEU A 123 2.12 -8.34 -6.77
N MET A 124 2.15 -9.27 -7.72
CA MET A 124 1.29 -9.22 -8.91
C MET A 124 -0.08 -9.85 -8.67
N LEU A 125 -0.16 -10.79 -7.72
CA LEU A 125 -1.34 -11.58 -7.44
C LEU A 125 -1.66 -11.51 -5.96
N LEU A 126 -2.47 -10.51 -5.60
CA LEU A 126 -3.10 -10.42 -4.29
C LEU A 126 -4.61 -10.50 -4.46
N ASP A 127 -5.26 -11.28 -3.61
CA ASP A 127 -6.70 -11.12 -3.42
C ASP A 127 -7.00 -9.76 -2.74
N PRO A 128 -8.26 -9.30 -2.77
CA PRO A 128 -8.61 -8.00 -2.20
C PRO A 128 -8.29 -7.83 -0.71
N ASP A 129 -8.31 -8.91 0.09
CA ASP A 129 -8.06 -8.83 1.53
C ASP A 129 -6.56 -8.66 1.81
N ASN A 130 -5.71 -9.42 1.10
CA ASN A 130 -4.26 -9.29 1.16
C ASN A 130 -3.77 -7.97 0.56
N GLU A 131 -4.36 -7.50 -0.55
CA GLU A 131 -4.06 -6.18 -1.11
C GLU A 131 -4.40 -5.08 -0.10
N ARG A 132 -5.58 -5.15 0.52
CA ARG A 132 -6.00 -4.22 1.57
C ARG A 132 -5.03 -4.24 2.75
N LEU A 133 -4.60 -5.44 3.19
CA LEU A 133 -3.65 -5.60 4.28
C LEU A 133 -2.31 -4.89 3.97
N VAL A 134 -1.75 -5.11 2.79
CA VAL A 134 -0.50 -4.47 2.33
C VAL A 134 -0.63 -2.95 2.25
N PHE A 135 -1.76 -2.44 1.73
CA PHE A 135 -1.98 -0.99 1.62
C PHE A 135 -2.42 -0.33 2.94
N SER A 136 -2.80 -1.10 3.95
CA SER A 136 -3.08 -0.61 5.31
C SER A 136 -1.82 -0.34 6.16
N LEU A 137 -0.63 -0.72 5.67
CA LEU A 137 0.65 -0.49 6.35
C LEU A 137 0.81 0.98 6.80
N ARG A 138 1.04 1.18 8.09
CA ARG A 138 1.27 2.48 8.70
C ARG A 138 2.76 2.80 8.74
N ALA A 139 3.12 4.09 8.61
CA ALA A 139 4.50 4.50 8.79
C ALA A 139 4.96 4.23 10.23
N HIS A 140 6.16 3.69 10.37
CA HIS A 140 6.80 3.39 11.66
C HIS A 140 8.24 3.95 11.65
N PRO A 141 8.81 4.40 12.78
CA PRO A 141 10.20 4.88 12.84
C PRO A 141 11.22 3.90 12.23
N ASP A 142 10.99 2.59 12.42
CA ASP A 142 11.84 1.52 11.91
C ASP A 142 11.35 0.92 10.56
N GLY A 143 10.42 1.59 9.87
CA GLY A 143 9.91 1.19 8.56
C GLY A 143 8.39 1.30 8.44
N ALA A 144 7.70 0.16 8.47
CA ALA A 144 6.26 0.07 8.37
C ALA A 144 5.67 -0.88 9.42
N ALA A 145 4.55 -0.50 10.02
CA ALA A 145 3.80 -1.32 10.95
C ALA A 145 2.58 -1.94 10.25
N LEU A 146 2.45 -3.26 10.41
CA LEU A 146 1.35 -4.06 9.91
C LEU A 146 0.49 -4.54 11.09
N ALA A 147 -0.78 -4.16 11.11
CA ALA A 147 -1.76 -4.67 12.08
C ALA A 147 -2.49 -5.87 11.47
N VAL A 148 -2.25 -7.07 11.99
CA VAL A 148 -2.62 -8.32 11.31
C VAL A 148 -2.97 -9.43 12.30
N THR A 149 -3.90 -10.30 11.93
CA THR A 149 -4.15 -11.56 12.65
C THR A 149 -3.18 -12.66 12.19
N VAL A 150 -3.05 -13.75 12.96
CA VAL A 150 -2.22 -14.91 12.56
C VAL A 150 -2.64 -15.44 11.18
N ARG A 151 -3.95 -15.62 10.96
CA ARG A 151 -4.50 -16.10 9.68
C ARG A 151 -4.14 -15.18 8.52
N GLU A 152 -4.37 -13.88 8.66
CA GLU A 152 -4.05 -12.90 7.61
C GLU A 152 -2.54 -12.89 7.30
N LEU A 153 -1.67 -13.07 8.29
CA LEU A 153 -0.23 -13.14 8.09
C LEU A 153 0.20 -14.44 7.40
N GLU A 154 -0.40 -15.58 7.75
CA GLU A 154 -0.20 -16.87 7.07
C GLU A 154 -0.57 -16.76 5.58
N ASP A 155 -1.74 -16.18 5.29
CA ASP A 155 -2.26 -16.04 3.92
C ASP A 155 -1.35 -15.13 3.09
N LEU A 156 -0.95 -13.97 3.64
CA LEU A 156 0.01 -13.07 2.99
C LEU A 156 1.37 -13.73 2.75
N THR A 157 1.87 -14.51 3.73
CA THR A 157 3.13 -15.24 3.62
C THR A 157 3.07 -16.28 2.49
N CYS A 158 1.93 -16.95 2.32
CA CYS A 158 1.69 -17.86 1.20
C CYS A 158 1.73 -17.14 -0.15
N CYS A 159 1.14 -15.95 -0.28
CA CYS A 159 1.21 -15.14 -1.50
C CYS A 159 2.66 -14.80 -1.88
N VAL A 160 3.47 -14.36 -0.91
CA VAL A 160 4.88 -14.03 -1.15
C VAL A 160 5.67 -15.26 -1.59
N ALA A 161 5.49 -16.40 -0.91
CA ALA A 161 6.17 -17.64 -1.26
C ALA A 161 5.79 -18.12 -2.67
N ALA A 162 4.50 -18.09 -2.99
CA ALA A 162 4.00 -18.49 -4.30
C ALA A 162 4.63 -17.66 -5.41
N GLU A 163 4.70 -16.34 -5.24
CA GLU A 163 5.29 -15.48 -6.27
C GLU A 163 6.82 -15.61 -6.36
N ALA A 164 7.52 -15.70 -5.23
CA ALA A 164 8.98 -15.89 -5.19
C ALA A 164 9.42 -17.18 -5.92
N ASN A 165 8.65 -18.26 -5.75
CA ASN A 165 8.94 -19.57 -6.35
C ASN A 165 8.78 -19.60 -7.87
N HIS A 166 7.98 -18.69 -8.45
CA HIS A 166 7.68 -18.64 -9.88
C HIS A 166 8.27 -17.39 -10.57
N ASP A 167 9.15 -16.63 -9.89
CA ASP A 167 9.74 -15.42 -10.45
C ASP A 167 11.03 -15.72 -11.25
N ASP A 168 11.00 -15.46 -12.55
CA ASP A 168 12.16 -15.61 -13.44
C ASP A 168 13.25 -14.57 -13.18
N ASN A 169 12.93 -13.45 -12.52
CA ASN A 169 13.87 -12.39 -12.20
C ASN A 169 14.52 -12.63 -10.83
N ARG A 170 15.75 -13.15 -10.86
CA ARG A 170 16.57 -13.42 -9.66
C ARG A 170 16.64 -12.26 -8.65
N ARG A 171 16.70 -11.01 -9.12
CA ARG A 171 16.78 -9.85 -8.20
C ARG A 171 15.45 -9.61 -7.50
N ARG A 172 14.33 -9.86 -8.18
CA ARG A 172 13.00 -9.76 -7.58
C ARG A 172 12.73 -10.94 -6.65
N GLN A 173 13.04 -12.16 -7.09
CA GLN A 173 13.02 -13.36 -6.25
C GLN A 173 13.75 -13.14 -4.92
N HIS A 174 15.00 -12.65 -4.93
CA HIS A 174 15.73 -12.39 -3.69
C HIS A 174 15.05 -11.37 -2.74
N ARG A 175 14.37 -10.36 -3.28
CA ARG A 175 13.61 -9.40 -2.46
C ARG A 175 12.38 -10.06 -1.85
N LEU A 176 11.71 -10.93 -2.60
CA LEU A 176 10.55 -11.69 -2.12
C LEU A 176 10.96 -12.75 -1.09
N ASP A 177 12.09 -13.44 -1.29
CA ASP A 177 12.64 -14.38 -0.30
C ASP A 177 12.95 -13.68 1.02
N ALA A 178 13.57 -12.50 0.97
CA ALA A 178 13.83 -11.69 2.16
C ALA A 178 12.53 -11.24 2.85
N ALA A 179 11.50 -10.86 2.08
CA ALA A 179 10.19 -10.55 2.62
C ALA A 179 9.54 -11.78 3.28
N PHE A 180 9.61 -12.95 2.63
CA PHE A 180 9.10 -14.21 3.16
C PHE A 180 9.75 -14.56 4.49
N THR A 181 11.08 -14.47 4.61
CA THR A 181 11.78 -14.72 5.87
C THR A 181 11.27 -13.82 6.99
N VAL A 182 11.14 -12.51 6.74
CA VAL A 182 10.66 -11.55 7.75
C VAL A 182 9.23 -11.87 8.21
N LEU A 183 8.32 -12.18 7.27
CA LEU A 183 6.94 -12.50 7.62
C LEU A 183 6.82 -13.84 8.36
N ASN A 184 7.58 -14.85 7.94
CA ASN A 184 7.58 -16.18 8.56
C ASN A 184 8.18 -16.15 9.98
N ASP A 185 9.21 -15.35 10.21
CA ASP A 185 9.79 -15.15 11.54
C ASP A 185 8.81 -14.44 12.46
N ALA A 186 8.08 -13.43 11.96
CA ALA A 186 7.02 -12.75 12.69
C ALA A 186 5.87 -13.71 13.05
N LEU A 187 5.44 -14.54 12.10
CA LEU A 187 4.41 -15.56 12.33
C LEU A 187 4.82 -16.54 13.43
N THR A 188 6.06 -17.05 13.35
CA THR A 188 6.62 -17.95 14.37
C THR A 188 6.68 -17.31 15.76
N ALA A 189 6.87 -15.99 15.83
CA ALA A 189 6.87 -15.24 17.09
C ALA A 189 5.46 -15.04 17.67
N MET A 190 4.42 -15.03 16.83
CA MET A 190 3.02 -14.88 17.23
C MET A 190 2.39 -16.18 17.77
N ASP A 191 2.91 -17.33 17.35
CA ASP A 191 2.49 -18.66 17.83
C ASP A 191 3.06 -19.05 19.21
N ARG A 192 3.93 -18.22 19.80
CA ARG A 192 4.56 -18.44 21.11
C ARG A 192 3.83 -17.73 22.23
#